data_AF-A0A974C550-F1
#
_entry.id   AF-A0A974C550-F1
#
_cell.length_a   1.000
_cell.length_b   1.000
_cell.length_c   1.000
_cell.angle_alpha   90.00
_cell.angle_beta   90.00
_cell.angle_gamma   90.00
#
_symmetry.space_group_name_H-M   'P 1'
#
loop_
_entity.id
_entity.type
_entity.pdbx_description
1 polymer ?
#
loop_
_entity_poly.entity_id
_entity_poly.type
_entity_poly.pdbx_seq_one_letter_code
_entity_poly.pdbx_strand_id
1 'polypeptide(L)'
;MDSWVRFSGQSQAKERVIRAAQYACTLIGYTLQKNGGSAELISGLKQLESHLSLGRKLFRLGNSVEALESAKRAIHLSDLVLRFCITVSHLNRAMYFACDNILWVGKCGLSPKVDQNKWSERSFRYYLFSLLMNLTRDLYEIKLLMEAETSGKHLSDKLSEDNGVVSRGSSSSRHPIALQIRLLIHIFRNNPPLLLDLLKNSCDLFIPLDKLGLYKTNPGFVGLCGLTSSILSILTLLHPWLKLKP
;
A
#
# COMPACT_ATOMS: atom_id res chain seq x y z
N MET A 1 7.93 25.78 -8.26
CA MET A 1 6.46 25.90 -8.37
C MET A 1 5.86 24.82 -9.27
N ASP A 2 6.50 24.47 -10.39
CA ASP A 2 5.98 23.50 -11.37
C ASP A 2 5.66 22.11 -10.81
N SER A 3 6.50 21.56 -9.93
CA SER A 3 6.24 20.25 -9.31
C SER A 3 4.96 20.24 -8.47
N TRP A 4 4.68 21.34 -7.76
CA TRP A 4 3.46 21.48 -6.97
C TRP A 4 2.22 21.68 -7.85
N VAL A 5 2.34 22.45 -8.93
CA VAL A 5 1.26 22.64 -9.92
C VAL A 5 0.93 21.31 -10.61
N ARG A 6 1.93 20.53 -11.03
CA ARG A 6 1.73 19.20 -11.62
C ARG A 6 1.15 18.20 -10.63
N PHE A 7 1.56 18.25 -9.37
CA PHE A 7 1.00 17.42 -8.30
C PHE A 7 -0.47 17.77 -8.07
N SER A 8 -0.77 19.04 -7.77
CA SER A 8 -2.12 19.52 -7.51
C SER A 8 -3.06 19.43 -8.72
N GLY A 9 -2.55 19.34 -9.95
CA GLY A 9 -3.37 19.08 -11.14
C GLY A 9 -3.91 17.65 -11.20
N GLN A 10 -3.32 16.69 -10.49
CA GLN A 10 -3.72 15.29 -10.53
C GLN A 10 -4.83 15.00 -9.52
N SER A 11 -5.93 14.40 -9.99
CA SER A 11 -7.03 13.94 -9.12
C SER A 11 -6.53 12.97 -8.03
N GLN A 12 -5.64 12.05 -8.41
CA GLN A 12 -5.05 11.07 -7.50
C GLN A 12 -4.25 11.74 -6.37
N ALA A 13 -3.50 12.81 -6.66
CA ALA A 13 -2.75 13.54 -5.65
C ALA A 13 -3.67 14.20 -4.62
N LYS A 14 -4.75 14.84 -5.07
CA LYS A 14 -5.79 15.41 -4.19
C LYS A 14 -6.40 14.34 -3.30
N GLU A 15 -6.75 13.17 -3.87
CA GLU A 15 -7.28 12.05 -3.10
C GLU A 15 -6.33 11.59 -1.99
N ARG A 16 -5.02 11.49 -2.26
CA ARG A 16 -4.02 11.09 -1.25
C ARG A 16 -3.87 12.12 -0.13
N VAL A 17 -3.92 13.41 -0.45
CA VAL A 17 -3.88 14.48 0.56
C VAL A 17 -5.11 14.42 1.46
N ILE A 18 -6.30 14.24 0.88
CA ILE A 18 -7.55 14.11 1.64
C ILE A 18 -7.52 12.83 2.48
N ARG A 19 -6.95 11.73 1.97
CA ARG A 19 -6.71 10.49 2.74
C ARG A 19 -5.82 10.75 3.96
N ALA A 20 -4.70 11.45 3.78
CA ALA A 20 -3.80 11.79 4.87
C ALA A 20 -4.52 12.64 5.92
N ALA A 21 -5.24 13.68 5.50
CA ALA A 21 -6.03 14.52 6.41
C ALA A 21 -7.09 13.71 7.17
N GLN A 22 -7.80 12.79 6.49
CA GLN A 22 -8.81 11.95 7.12
C GLN A 22 -8.21 11.10 8.25
N TYR A 23 -7.12 10.37 7.97
CA TYR A 23 -6.49 9.51 8.96
C TYR A 23 -5.75 10.29 10.06
N ALA A 24 -5.27 11.50 9.76
CA ALA A 24 -4.80 12.43 10.78
C ALA A 24 -5.94 12.83 11.74
N CYS A 25 -7.13 13.15 11.23
CA CYS A 25 -8.31 13.40 12.08
C CYS A 25 -8.65 12.19 12.97
N THR A 26 -8.61 10.97 12.42
CA THR A 26 -8.84 9.74 13.20
C THR A 26 -7.80 9.57 14.32
N LEU A 27 -6.51 9.78 14.03
CA LEU A 27 -5.42 9.65 15.00
C LEU A 27 -5.48 10.71 16.11
N ILE A 28 -5.71 11.97 15.72
CA ILE A 28 -5.85 13.10 16.66
C ILE A 28 -7.09 12.91 17.52
N GLY A 29 -8.22 12.53 16.92
CA GLY A 29 -9.47 12.26 17.62
C GLY A 29 -9.33 11.16 18.67
N TYR A 30 -8.62 10.07 18.34
CA TYR A 30 -8.33 9.00 19.29
C TYR A 30 -7.43 9.47 20.45
N THR A 31 -6.37 10.22 20.14
CA THR A 31 -5.44 10.74 21.16
C THR A 31 -6.15 11.72 22.11
N LEU A 32 -6.98 12.62 21.58
CA LEU A 32 -7.78 13.55 22.37
C LEU A 32 -8.79 12.81 23.25
N GLN A 33 -9.47 11.80 22.72
CA GLN A 33 -10.41 10.99 23.51
C GLN A 33 -9.72 10.30 24.69
N LYS A 34 -8.49 9.80 24.50
CA LYS A 34 -7.72 9.15 25.56
C LYS A 34 -7.23 10.13 26.64
N ASN A 35 -6.92 11.37 26.24
CA ASN A 35 -6.38 12.40 27.12
C ASN A 35 -7.45 13.31 27.75
N GLY A 36 -8.73 12.98 27.62
CA GLY A 36 -9.83 13.77 28.19
C GLY A 36 -10.11 15.10 27.48
N GLY A 37 -9.85 15.18 26.17
CA GLY A 37 -10.12 16.37 25.36
C GLY A 37 -11.61 16.72 25.27
N SER A 38 -11.90 17.99 24.93
CA SER A 38 -13.28 18.50 24.81
C SER A 38 -14.13 17.66 23.85
N ALA A 39 -15.34 17.31 24.28
CA ALA A 39 -16.30 16.53 23.50
C ALA A 39 -16.69 17.24 22.19
N GLU A 40 -16.72 18.57 22.18
CA GLU A 40 -17.00 19.39 21.01
C GLU A 40 -15.90 19.29 19.95
N LEU A 41 -14.63 19.30 20.36
CA LEU A 41 -13.51 19.11 19.44
C LEU A 41 -13.52 17.70 18.83
N ILE A 42 -13.85 16.69 19.65
CA ILE A 42 -13.95 15.30 19.18
C ILE A 42 -15.08 15.13 18.17
N SER A 43 -16.25 15.74 18.41
CA SER A 43 -17.38 15.68 17.47
C SER A 43 -17.06 16.42 16.16
N GLY A 44 -16.43 17.60 16.24
CA GLY A 44 -15.96 18.35 15.06
C GLY A 44 -14.96 17.54 14.22
N LEU A 45 -13.99 16.87 14.85
CA LEU A 45 -13.04 16.01 14.14
C LEU A 45 -13.71 14.81 13.46
N LYS A 46 -14.71 14.19 14.10
CA LYS A 46 -15.48 13.09 13.49
C LYS A 46 -16.29 13.56 12.28
N GLN A 47 -16.89 14.75 12.35
CA GLN A 47 -17.59 15.34 11.22
C GLN A 47 -16.63 15.63 10.07
N LEU A 48 -15.48 16.24 10.35
CA LEU A 48 -14.44 16.49 9.36
C LEU A 48 -13.94 15.19 8.71
N GLU A 49 -13.65 14.16 9.51
CA GLU A 49 -13.28 12.83 9.00
C GLU A 49 -14.35 12.29 8.04
N SER A 50 -15.62 12.43 8.39
CA SER A 50 -16.73 11.96 7.57
C SER A 50 -16.84 12.69 6.23
N HIS A 51 -16.63 14.02 6.22
CA HIS A 51 -16.62 14.84 5.01
C HIS A 51 -15.42 14.52 4.13
N LEU A 52 -14.23 14.37 4.71
CA LEU A 52 -13.02 13.96 3.99
C LEU A 52 -13.20 12.57 3.37
N SER A 53 -13.77 11.62 4.12
CA SER A 53 -14.10 10.28 3.63
C SER A 53 -15.04 10.33 2.42
N LEU A 54 -16.11 11.12 2.48
CA LEU A 54 -17.04 11.29 1.36
C LEU A 54 -16.36 11.95 0.15
N GLY A 55 -15.58 13.01 0.37
CA GLY A 55 -14.81 13.69 -0.67
C GLY A 55 -13.85 12.75 -1.38
N ARG A 56 -13.17 11.85 -0.66
CA ARG A 56 -12.30 10.84 -1.28
C ARG A 56 -13.05 9.88 -2.18
N LYS A 57 -14.29 9.50 -1.86
CA LYS A 57 -15.07 8.63 -2.73
C LYS A 57 -15.37 9.34 -4.05
N LEU A 58 -15.70 10.62 -3.99
CA LEU A 58 -15.92 11.46 -5.17
C LEU A 58 -14.69 11.50 -6.08
N PHE A 59 -13.49 11.75 -5.52
CA PHE A 59 -12.25 11.76 -6.31
C PHE A 59 -11.86 10.39 -6.92
N ARG A 60 -12.49 9.30 -6.48
CA ARG A 60 -12.23 7.94 -6.96
C ARG A 60 -13.27 7.44 -7.98
N LEU A 61 -14.26 8.26 -8.31
CA LEU A 61 -15.16 7.98 -9.42
C LEU A 61 -14.33 7.78 -10.71
N GLY A 62 -14.64 6.73 -11.47
CA GLY A 62 -13.89 6.36 -12.68
C GLY A 62 -12.67 5.46 -12.42
N ASN A 63 -12.14 5.38 -11.20
CA ASN A 63 -10.96 4.55 -10.91
C ASN A 63 -11.21 3.05 -11.12
N SER A 64 -12.47 2.59 -11.15
CA SER A 64 -12.81 1.21 -11.51
C SER A 64 -12.40 0.88 -12.94
N VAL A 65 -12.56 1.81 -13.88
CA VAL A 65 -12.16 1.66 -15.28
C VAL A 65 -10.64 1.73 -15.41
N GLU A 66 -9.98 2.67 -14.71
CA GLU A 66 -8.51 2.74 -14.67
C GLU A 66 -7.88 1.44 -14.12
N ALA A 67 -8.51 0.84 -13.10
CA ALA A 67 -8.09 -0.43 -12.54
C ALA A 67 -8.28 -1.58 -13.54
N LEU A 68 -9.39 -1.61 -14.29
CA LEU A 68 -9.63 -2.63 -15.31
C LEU A 68 -8.63 -2.52 -16.48
N GLU A 69 -8.33 -1.31 -16.95
CA GLU A 69 -7.29 -1.06 -17.95
C GLU A 69 -5.90 -1.48 -17.44
N SER A 70 -5.62 -1.27 -16.16
CA SER A 70 -4.37 -1.73 -15.54
C SER A 70 -4.31 -3.25 -15.43
N ALA A 71 -5.43 -3.92 -15.14
CA ALA A 71 -5.52 -5.39 -15.18
C ALA A 71 -5.26 -5.92 -16.60
N LYS A 72 -5.86 -5.29 -17.63
CA LYS A 72 -5.64 -5.67 -19.03
C LYS A 72 -4.17 -5.58 -19.43
N ARG A 73 -3.47 -4.51 -19.04
CA ARG A 73 -2.02 -4.37 -19.28
C ARG A 73 -1.21 -5.43 -18.57
N ALA A 74 -1.58 -5.78 -17.33
CA ALA A 74 -0.85 -6.75 -16.52
C ALA A 74 -0.87 -8.17 -17.11
N ILE A 75 -1.88 -8.54 -17.90
CA ILE A 75 -1.98 -9.85 -18.57
C ILE A 75 -0.80 -10.11 -19.53
N HIS A 76 -0.14 -9.05 -20.02
CA HIS A 76 0.97 -9.14 -20.95
C HIS A 76 2.35 -9.24 -20.28
N LEU A 77 2.45 -9.29 -18.94
CA LEU A 77 3.71 -9.43 -18.22
C LEU A 77 4.36 -10.80 -18.47
N SER A 78 5.67 -10.87 -18.69
CA SER A 78 6.36 -12.13 -19.01
C SER A 78 6.32 -13.16 -17.88
N ASP A 79 6.61 -12.73 -16.65
CA ASP A 79 6.60 -13.60 -15.46
C ASP A 79 5.16 -13.98 -15.06
N LEU A 80 4.90 -15.28 -14.93
CA LEU A 80 3.57 -15.83 -14.65
C LEU A 80 3.04 -15.43 -13.26
N VAL A 81 3.91 -15.44 -12.24
CA VAL A 81 3.53 -15.13 -10.86
C VAL A 81 3.22 -13.64 -10.74
N LEU A 82 4.07 -12.77 -11.30
CA LEU A 82 3.83 -11.33 -11.36
C LEU A 82 2.55 -11.02 -12.13
N ARG A 83 2.38 -11.62 -13.32
CA ARG A 83 1.17 -11.48 -14.15
C ARG A 83 -0.08 -11.81 -13.35
N PHE A 84 -0.11 -12.96 -12.68
CA PHE A 84 -1.25 -13.39 -11.89
C PHE A 84 -1.54 -12.42 -10.73
N CYS A 85 -0.55 -12.16 -9.86
CA CYS A 85 -0.73 -11.32 -8.68
C CYS A 85 -1.21 -9.90 -9.06
N ILE A 86 -0.57 -9.28 -10.05
CA ILE A 86 -0.88 -7.90 -10.45
C ILE A 86 -2.26 -7.83 -11.14
N THR A 87 -2.57 -8.79 -12.02
CA THR A 87 -3.88 -8.84 -12.71
C THR A 87 -5.03 -9.02 -11.71
N VAL A 88 -4.90 -10.01 -10.81
CA VAL A 88 -5.93 -10.29 -9.79
C VAL A 88 -6.05 -9.12 -8.81
N SER A 89 -4.94 -8.48 -8.44
CA SER A 89 -4.96 -7.28 -7.59
C SER A 89 -5.75 -6.15 -8.25
N HIS A 90 -5.50 -5.85 -9.53
CA HIS A 90 -6.20 -4.79 -10.25
C HIS A 90 -7.68 -5.11 -10.48
N LEU A 91 -8.04 -6.36 -10.72
CA LEU A 91 -9.45 -6.78 -10.83
C LEU A 91 -10.20 -6.57 -9.51
N ASN A 92 -9.60 -6.99 -8.39
CA ASN A 92 -10.15 -6.74 -7.05
C ASN A 92 -10.25 -5.23 -6.76
N ARG A 93 -9.28 -4.44 -7.23
CA ARG A 93 -9.30 -2.99 -7.11
C ARG A 93 -10.44 -2.35 -7.90
N ALA A 94 -10.75 -2.87 -9.09
CA ALA A 94 -11.88 -2.43 -9.89
C ALA A 94 -13.21 -2.69 -9.16
N MET A 95 -13.37 -3.89 -8.59
CA MET A 95 -14.54 -4.27 -7.79
C MET A 95 -14.67 -3.42 -6.52
N TYR A 96 -13.56 -3.16 -5.84
CA TYR A 96 -13.50 -2.26 -4.69
C TYR A 96 -14.06 -0.87 -5.02
N PHE A 97 -13.57 -0.24 -6.09
CA PHE A 97 -14.03 1.08 -6.50
C PHE A 97 -15.48 1.06 -7.00
N ALA A 98 -15.92 0.00 -7.67
CA ALA A 98 -17.33 -0.14 -8.05
C ALA A 98 -18.26 -0.16 -6.83
N CYS A 99 -17.91 -0.92 -5.78
CA CYS A 99 -18.64 -0.88 -4.50
C CYS A 99 -18.56 0.51 -3.85
N ASP A 100 -17.41 1.19 -3.92
CA ASP A 100 -17.25 2.50 -3.32
C ASP A 100 -18.10 3.59 -4.01
N ASN A 101 -18.28 3.48 -5.33
CA ASN A 101 -19.18 4.34 -6.10
C ASN A 101 -20.64 4.14 -5.66
N ILE A 102 -21.08 2.89 -5.46
CA ILE A 102 -22.43 2.58 -4.96
C ILE A 102 -22.64 3.16 -3.57
N LEU A 103 -21.65 3.05 -2.68
CA LEU A 103 -21.70 3.65 -1.34
C LEU A 103 -21.80 5.17 -1.42
N TRP A 104 -21.03 5.80 -2.31
CA TRP A 104 -21.08 7.25 -2.51
C TRP A 104 -22.47 7.70 -2.98
N VAL A 105 -23.04 7.03 -4.00
CA VAL A 105 -24.42 7.30 -4.49
C VAL A 105 -25.45 7.21 -3.37
N GLY A 106 -25.36 6.18 -2.52
CA GLY A 106 -26.28 6.03 -1.39
C GLY A 106 -26.11 7.13 -0.33
N LYS A 107 -24.87 7.55 -0.04
CA LYS A 107 -24.60 8.65 0.91
C LYS A 107 -25.02 10.03 0.38
N CYS A 108 -25.05 10.22 -0.93
CA CYS A 108 -25.56 11.45 -1.56
C CYS A 108 -27.10 11.50 -1.62
N GLY A 109 -27.81 10.47 -1.16
CA GLY A 109 -29.27 10.42 -1.18
C GLY A 109 -29.88 10.05 -2.53
N LEU A 110 -29.06 9.77 -3.56
CA LEU A 110 -29.52 9.39 -4.89
C LEU A 110 -30.16 7.99 -4.93
N SER A 111 -29.76 7.11 -4.01
CA SER A 111 -30.38 5.78 -3.85
C SER A 111 -30.49 5.42 -2.37
N PRO A 112 -31.60 5.80 -1.71
CA PRO A 112 -31.78 5.60 -0.27
C PRO A 112 -31.98 4.12 0.12
N LYS A 113 -32.25 3.24 -0.86
CA LYS A 113 -32.42 1.78 -0.63
C LYS A 113 -31.08 1.03 -0.58
N VAL A 114 -29.94 1.69 -0.79
CA VAL A 114 -28.63 1.04 -0.78
C VAL A 114 -28.23 0.66 0.64
N ASP A 115 -28.07 -0.63 0.87
CA ASP A 115 -27.51 -1.16 2.12
C ASP A 115 -26.02 -0.79 2.27
N GLN A 116 -25.77 0.29 3.02
CA GLN A 116 -24.43 0.82 3.25
C GLN A 116 -23.51 -0.20 3.93
N ASN A 117 -24.03 -1.03 4.82
CA ASN A 117 -23.22 -1.97 5.58
C ASN A 117 -22.75 -3.11 4.67
N LYS A 118 -23.68 -3.72 3.92
CA LYS A 118 -23.37 -4.80 2.98
C LYS A 118 -22.37 -4.38 1.91
N TRP A 119 -22.56 -3.21 1.30
CA TRP A 119 -21.65 -2.72 0.26
C TRP A 119 -20.30 -2.29 0.83
N SER A 120 -20.27 -1.77 2.06
CA SER A 120 -19.02 -1.44 2.77
C SER A 120 -18.22 -2.70 3.07
N GLU A 121 -18.85 -3.74 3.60
CA GLU A 121 -18.19 -5.01 3.90
C GLU A 121 -17.62 -5.65 2.63
N ARG A 122 -18.40 -5.73 1.55
CA ARG A 122 -17.93 -6.23 0.24
C ARG A 122 -16.75 -5.43 -0.30
N SER A 123 -16.81 -4.10 -0.22
CA SER A 123 -15.73 -3.22 -0.61
C SER A 123 -14.45 -3.56 0.15
N PHE A 124 -14.51 -3.67 1.48
CA PHE A 124 -13.33 -4.02 2.30
C PHE A 124 -12.79 -5.42 2.01
N ARG A 125 -13.63 -6.41 1.68
CA ARG A 125 -13.16 -7.74 1.24
C ARG A 125 -12.34 -7.66 -0.04
N TYR A 126 -12.83 -6.98 -1.07
CA TYR A 126 -12.07 -6.79 -2.32
C TYR A 126 -10.78 -5.99 -2.09
N TYR A 127 -10.83 -4.98 -1.22
CA TYR A 127 -9.64 -4.22 -0.86
C TYR A 127 -8.58 -5.11 -0.18
N LEU A 128 -8.99 -5.96 0.77
CA LEU A 128 -8.10 -6.92 1.43
C LEU A 128 -7.46 -7.87 0.41
N PHE A 129 -8.25 -8.47 -0.49
CA PHE A 129 -7.70 -9.37 -1.52
C PHE A 129 -6.68 -8.67 -2.42
N SER A 130 -6.93 -7.42 -2.84
CA SER A 130 -5.95 -6.65 -3.61
C SER A 130 -4.65 -6.42 -2.84
N LEU A 131 -4.73 -6.11 -1.53
CA LEU A 131 -3.54 -5.94 -0.70
C LEU A 131 -2.75 -7.23 -0.53
N LEU A 132 -3.41 -8.37 -0.32
CA LEU A 132 -2.76 -9.68 -0.21
C LEU A 132 -2.03 -10.05 -1.50
N MET A 133 -2.64 -9.79 -2.66
CA MET A 133 -1.99 -10.02 -3.96
C MET A 133 -0.78 -9.11 -4.17
N ASN A 134 -0.86 -7.83 -3.80
CA ASN A 134 0.27 -6.93 -3.86
C ASN A 134 1.41 -7.37 -2.92
N LEU A 135 1.11 -7.71 -1.67
CA LEU A 135 2.11 -8.22 -0.73
C LEU A 135 2.76 -9.51 -1.23
N THR A 136 1.98 -10.42 -1.83
CA THR A 136 2.51 -11.65 -2.44
C THR A 136 3.46 -11.33 -3.58
N ARG A 137 3.11 -10.35 -4.42
CA ARG A 137 4.00 -9.83 -5.48
C ARG A 137 5.29 -9.28 -4.89
N ASP A 138 5.19 -8.41 -3.88
CA ASP A 138 6.36 -7.77 -3.26
C ASP A 138 7.30 -8.82 -2.65
N LEU A 139 6.76 -9.82 -1.96
CA LEU A 139 7.53 -10.94 -1.40
C LEU A 139 8.19 -11.82 -2.47
N TYR A 140 7.50 -12.06 -3.58
CA TYR A 140 8.05 -12.81 -4.72
C TYR A 140 9.23 -12.06 -5.36
N GLU A 141 9.11 -10.74 -5.55
CA GLU A 141 10.18 -9.90 -6.10
C GLU A 141 11.39 -9.85 -5.15
N ILE A 142 11.17 -9.76 -3.84
CA ILE A 142 12.24 -9.89 -2.82
C ILE A 142 12.95 -11.24 -2.96
N LYS A 143 12.19 -12.33 -3.11
CA LYS A 143 12.76 -13.67 -3.26
C LYS A 143 13.64 -13.78 -4.51
N LEU A 144 13.17 -13.29 -5.66
CA LEU A 144 13.96 -13.27 -6.91
C LEU A 144 15.26 -12.48 -6.76
N LEU A 145 15.21 -11.31 -6.11
CA LEU A 145 16.40 -10.49 -5.86
C LEU A 145 17.38 -11.17 -4.90
N MET A 146 16.88 -11.88 -3.88
CA MET A 146 17.73 -12.67 -2.98
C MET A 146 18.43 -13.82 -3.71
N GLU A 147 17.73 -14.52 -4.61
CA GLU A 147 18.29 -15.62 -5.40
C GLU A 147 19.34 -15.12 -6.40
N ALA A 148 19.12 -13.96 -7.02
CA ALA A 148 20.08 -13.33 -7.93
C ALA A 148 21.38 -12.91 -7.21
N GLU A 149 21.27 -12.26 -6.05
CA GLU A 149 22.42 -11.78 -5.25
C GLU A 149 23.25 -12.93 -4.67
N THR A 150 22.59 -14.02 -4.25
CA THR A 150 23.29 -15.21 -3.73
C THR A 150 24.00 -15.99 -4.84
N SER A 151 23.36 -16.11 -6.01
CA SER A 151 23.96 -16.76 -7.19
C SER A 151 25.14 -15.96 -7.76
N GLY A 152 25.03 -14.62 -7.81
CA GLY A 152 26.09 -13.74 -8.28
C GLY A 152 27.34 -13.76 -7.39
N LYS A 153 27.17 -13.79 -6.06
CA LYS A 153 28.28 -13.94 -5.11
C LYS A 153 29.00 -15.27 -5.27
N HIS A 154 28.24 -16.36 -5.41
CA HIS A 154 28.81 -17.69 -5.62
C HIS A 154 29.59 -17.80 -6.94
N LEU A 155 29.16 -17.10 -8.00
CA LEU A 155 29.90 -17.02 -9.26
C LEU A 155 31.18 -16.17 -9.12
N SER A 156 31.10 -15.03 -8.42
CA SER A 156 32.25 -14.16 -8.13
C SER A 156 33.30 -14.87 -7.27
N ASP A 157 32.89 -15.61 -6.26
CA ASP A 157 33.80 -16.37 -5.39
C ASP A 157 34.51 -17.48 -6.18
N LYS A 158 33.79 -18.21 -7.05
CA LYS A 158 34.38 -19.22 -7.95
C LYS A 158 35.40 -18.64 -8.93
N LEU A 159 35.09 -17.49 -9.55
CA LEU A 159 36.02 -16.82 -10.47
C LEU A 159 37.27 -16.26 -9.75
N SER A 160 37.17 -16.00 -8.44
CA SER A 160 38.29 -15.53 -7.62
C SER A 160 39.20 -16.68 -7.17
N GLU A 161 38.64 -17.87 -6.93
CA GLU A 161 39.40 -19.09 -6.67
C GLU A 161 40.20 -19.56 -7.89
N ASP A 162 39.64 -19.46 -9.10
CA ASP A 162 40.29 -19.88 -10.36
C ASP A 162 41.46 -18.98 -10.75
N ASN A 163 41.41 -17.69 -10.35
CA ASN A 163 42.49 -16.71 -10.59
C ASN A 163 43.63 -16.77 -9.53
N GLY A 164 43.69 -17.82 -8.71
CA GLY A 164 44.84 -18.10 -7.83
C GLY A 164 45.02 -17.15 -6.64
N VAL A 165 44.09 -16.23 -6.40
CA VAL A 165 44.10 -15.40 -5.17
C VAL A 165 43.50 -16.23 -4.05
N VAL A 166 44.35 -16.98 -3.36
CA VAL A 166 43.99 -17.74 -2.16
C VAL A 166 43.61 -16.76 -1.04
N SER A 167 42.36 -16.30 -1.05
CA SER A 167 41.75 -15.66 0.11
C SER A 167 41.35 -16.76 1.10
N ARG A 168 42.31 -17.18 1.91
CA ARG A 168 42.07 -17.87 3.20
C ARG A 168 41.27 -16.93 4.10
N GLY A 169 39.96 -16.97 3.97
CA GLY A 169 39.02 -16.07 4.65
C GLY A 169 37.87 -16.80 5.31
N SER A 170 38.20 -17.63 6.29
CA SER A 170 37.35 -17.97 7.44
C SER A 170 35.98 -18.56 7.12
N SER A 171 35.87 -19.87 7.35
CA SER A 171 34.67 -20.57 7.82
C SER A 171 34.14 -19.92 9.10
N SER A 172 33.57 -18.72 8.98
CA SER A 172 32.78 -18.10 10.02
C SER A 172 31.42 -18.75 9.98
N SER A 173 31.12 -19.49 11.03
CA SER A 173 29.79 -19.81 11.55
C SER A 173 29.00 -18.51 11.78
N ARG A 174 28.65 -17.81 10.70
CA ARG A 174 27.83 -16.60 10.72
C ARG A 174 26.39 -17.08 10.85
N HIS A 175 25.70 -16.63 11.91
CA HIS A 175 24.29 -16.92 12.11
C HIS A 175 23.51 -16.70 10.80
N PRO A 176 22.82 -17.73 10.27
CA PRO A 176 22.18 -17.67 8.96
C PRO A 176 21.16 -16.53 8.87
N ILE A 177 20.51 -16.22 10.00
CA ILE A 177 19.52 -15.14 10.14
C ILE A 177 20.17 -13.76 9.99
N ALA A 178 21.33 -13.53 10.60
CA ALA A 178 22.01 -12.23 10.53
C ALA A 178 22.47 -11.92 9.10
N LEU A 179 22.90 -12.94 8.36
CA LEU A 179 23.25 -12.81 6.94
C LEU A 179 22.01 -12.50 6.08
N GLN A 180 20.90 -13.20 6.31
CA GLN A 180 19.63 -12.95 5.62
C GLN A 180 19.09 -11.54 5.88
N ILE A 181 19.15 -11.05 7.13
CA ILE A 181 18.76 -9.68 7.47
C ILE A 181 19.65 -8.66 6.75
N ARG A 182 20.98 -8.88 6.71
CA ARG A 182 21.90 -8.00 5.98
C ARG A 182 21.61 -7.97 4.48
N LEU A 183 21.31 -9.13 3.88
CA LEU A 183 20.91 -9.22 2.47
C LEU A 183 19.60 -8.49 2.21
N LEU A 184 18.62 -8.65 3.09
CA LEU A 184 17.34 -7.96 2.97
C LEU A 184 17.49 -6.43 3.07
N ILE A 185 18.29 -5.94 4.02
CA ILE A 185 18.63 -4.51 4.14
C ILE A 185 19.33 -4.02 2.86
N HIS A 186 20.25 -4.81 2.30
CA HIS A 186 20.94 -4.47 1.06
C HIS A 186 19.95 -4.36 -0.13
N ILE A 187 19.07 -5.34 -0.29
CA ILE A 187 18.04 -5.35 -1.34
C ILE A 187 17.15 -4.13 -1.22
N PHE A 188 16.67 -3.81 -0.02
CA PHE A 188 15.81 -2.64 0.19
C PHE A 188 16.52 -1.32 -0.04
N ARG A 189 17.83 -1.24 0.27
CA ARG A 189 18.63 -0.04 -0.01
C ARG A 189 18.83 0.17 -1.51
N ASN A 190 18.98 -0.91 -2.27
CA ASN A 190 19.15 -0.87 -3.73
C ASN A 190 17.82 -0.74 -4.48
N ASN A 191 16.70 -1.17 -3.88
CA ASN A 191 15.37 -1.17 -4.48
C ASN A 191 14.37 -0.37 -3.62
N PRO A 192 14.53 0.96 -3.50
CA PRO A 192 13.63 1.79 -2.71
C PRO A 192 12.15 1.71 -3.13
N PRO A 193 11.77 1.56 -4.42
CA PRO A 193 10.36 1.41 -4.80
C PRO A 193 9.69 0.16 -4.20
N LEU A 194 10.43 -0.95 -4.12
CA LEU A 194 9.94 -2.21 -3.55
C LEU A 194 9.71 -2.10 -2.05
N LEU A 195 10.64 -1.48 -1.33
CA LEU A 195 10.47 -1.20 0.09
C LEU A 195 9.24 -0.32 0.35
N LEU A 196 9.07 0.75 -0.43
CA LEU A 196 7.95 1.67 -0.24
C LEU A 196 6.59 1.03 -0.53
N ASP A 197 6.50 0.21 -1.58
CA ASP A 197 5.25 -0.51 -1.89
C ASP A 197 4.92 -1.53 -0.79
N LEU A 198 5.91 -2.31 -0.34
CA LEU A 198 5.76 -3.27 0.75
C LEU A 198 5.30 -2.59 2.05
N LEU A 199 5.97 -1.51 2.47
CA LEU A 199 5.62 -0.78 3.68
C LEU A 199 4.21 -0.20 3.58
N LYS A 200 3.87 0.39 2.45
CA LYS A 200 2.54 0.94 2.20
C LYS A 200 1.46 -0.15 2.28
N ASN A 201 1.64 -1.25 1.54
CA ASN A 201 0.68 -2.36 1.51
C ASN A 201 0.54 -3.00 2.90
N SER A 202 1.64 -3.11 3.65
CA SER A 202 1.65 -3.63 5.02
C SER A 202 0.91 -2.73 6.00
N CYS A 203 1.11 -1.41 5.93
CA CYS A 203 0.32 -0.46 6.73
C CYS A 203 -1.16 -0.50 6.34
N ASP A 204 -1.46 -0.51 5.05
CA ASP A 204 -2.83 -0.49 4.54
C ASP A 204 -3.60 -1.78 4.88
N LEU A 205 -2.91 -2.90 5.13
CA LEU A 205 -3.50 -4.21 5.46
C LEU A 205 -4.37 -4.17 6.73
N PHE A 206 -3.95 -3.39 7.73
CA PHE A 206 -4.68 -3.30 9.00
C PHE A 206 -6.05 -2.64 8.86
N ILE A 207 -6.25 -1.80 7.85
CA ILE A 207 -7.50 -1.04 7.63
C ILE A 207 -8.68 -1.99 7.32
N PRO A 208 -8.63 -2.83 6.26
CA PRO A 208 -9.71 -3.77 6.00
C PRO A 208 -9.79 -4.88 7.04
N LEU A 209 -8.67 -5.31 7.66
CA LEU A 209 -8.71 -6.33 8.72
C LEU A 209 -9.53 -5.87 9.93
N ASP A 210 -9.37 -4.60 10.34
CA ASP A 210 -10.16 -3.99 11.41
C ASP A 210 -11.63 -3.83 10.99
N LYS A 211 -11.88 -3.30 9.78
CA LYS A 211 -13.24 -3.05 9.29
C LYS A 211 -14.06 -4.31 9.05
N LEU A 212 -13.42 -5.43 8.73
CA LEU A 212 -14.06 -6.74 8.59
C LEU A 212 -14.17 -7.48 9.92
N GLY A 213 -13.62 -6.94 11.01
CA GLY A 213 -13.62 -7.59 12.32
C GLY A 213 -12.72 -8.83 12.41
N LEU A 214 -11.83 -9.03 11.43
CA LEU A 214 -10.90 -10.16 11.38
C LEU A 214 -9.75 -9.99 12.37
N TYR A 215 -9.30 -8.75 12.57
CA TYR A 215 -8.30 -8.40 13.57
C TYR A 215 -8.64 -7.07 14.20
N LYS A 216 -9.06 -7.08 15.47
CA LYS A 216 -9.49 -5.87 16.19
C LYS A 216 -8.28 -5.03 16.56
N THR A 217 -8.18 -3.85 15.98
CA THR A 217 -7.16 -2.86 16.32
C THR A 217 -7.80 -1.65 17.00
N ASN A 218 -6.98 -0.77 17.59
CA ASN A 218 -7.51 0.49 18.10
C ASN A 218 -7.62 1.53 16.96
N PRO A 219 -8.58 2.47 17.02
CA PRO A 219 -8.75 3.48 15.97
C PRO A 219 -7.50 4.35 15.74
N GLY A 220 -6.71 4.59 16.79
CA GLY A 220 -5.44 5.31 16.68
C GLY A 220 -4.42 4.59 15.79
N PHE A 221 -4.31 3.27 15.90
CA PHE A 221 -3.40 2.44 15.12
C PHE A 221 -3.82 2.41 13.65
N VAL A 222 -5.12 2.26 13.38
CA VAL A 222 -5.68 2.40 12.01
C VAL A 222 -5.39 3.79 11.45
N GLY A 223 -5.56 4.83 12.27
CA GLY A 223 -5.21 6.22 11.94
C GLY A 223 -3.73 6.38 11.58
N LEU A 224 -2.83 5.83 12.39
CA LEU A 224 -1.39 5.87 12.15
C LEU A 224 -1.01 5.13 10.87
N CYS A 225 -1.47 3.89 10.69
CA CYS A 225 -1.21 3.11 9.48
C CYS A 225 -1.76 3.78 8.21
N GLY A 226 -2.98 4.31 8.28
CA GLY A 226 -3.61 5.05 7.18
C GLY A 226 -2.90 6.36 6.86
N LEU A 227 -2.39 7.07 7.87
CA LEU A 227 -1.60 8.29 7.67
C LEU A 227 -0.23 7.98 7.05
N THR A 228 0.51 7.01 7.59
CA THR A 228 1.81 6.59 7.09
C THR A 228 1.74 6.15 5.63
N SER A 229 0.82 5.23 5.31
CA SER A 229 0.61 4.77 3.91
C SER A 229 0.23 5.91 2.95
N SER A 230 -0.49 6.93 3.44
CA SER A 230 -0.85 8.12 2.65
C SER A 230 0.35 9.01 2.38
N ILE A 231 1.20 9.25 3.38
CA ILE A 231 2.44 10.00 3.24
C ILE A 231 3.38 9.30 2.24
N LEU A 232 3.57 7.98 2.39
CA LEU A 232 4.37 7.20 1.43
C LEU A 232 3.79 7.31 0.02
N SER A 233 2.46 7.26 -0.12
CA SER A 233 1.80 7.43 -1.43
C SER A 233 2.03 8.82 -2.02
N ILE A 234 1.97 9.89 -1.22
CA ILE A 234 2.26 11.26 -1.67
C ILE A 234 3.72 11.38 -2.13
N LEU A 235 4.66 10.82 -1.36
CA LEU A 235 6.08 10.80 -1.72
C LEU A 235 6.32 10.10 -3.05
N THR A 236 5.68 8.95 -3.30
CA THR A 236 5.80 8.23 -4.58
C THR A 236 5.21 8.99 -5.78
N LEU A 237 4.25 9.89 -5.55
CA LEU A 237 3.69 10.77 -6.59
C LEU A 237 4.58 11.98 -6.88
N LEU A 238 5.21 12.54 -5.84
CA LEU A 238 6.17 13.65 -5.98
C LEU A 238 7.48 13.20 -6.62
N HIS A 239 7.88 11.95 -6.37
CA HIS A 239 9.11 11.35 -6.88
C HIS A 239 8.80 10.10 -7.71
N PRO A 240 8.53 10.25 -9.02
CA PRO A 240 8.13 9.14 -9.88
C PRO A 240 9.14 7.98 -9.96
N TRP A 241 10.42 8.23 -9.67
CA TRP A 241 11.45 7.19 -9.60
C TRP A 241 11.29 6.24 -8.40
N LEU A 242 10.51 6.63 -7.39
CA LEU A 242 10.14 5.78 -6.25
C LEU A 242 8.92 4.90 -6.53
N LYS A 243 8.27 5.05 -7.70
CA LYS A 243 7.12 4.24 -8.06
C LYS A 243 7.58 2.90 -8.63
N LEU A 244 7.19 1.82 -7.97
CA LEU A 244 7.48 0.47 -8.42
C LEU A 244 6.74 0.21 -9.75
N LYS A 245 7.51 -0.22 -10.75
CA LYS A 245 6.98 -0.62 -12.06
C LYS A 245 7.04 -2.15 -12.14
N PRO A 246 5.99 -2.80 -12.66
CA PRO A 246 6.01 -4.24 -12.89
C PRO A 246 6.90 -4.61 -14.07
#